data_AF-A0A7C6U1K9-F1
#
_entry.id   AF-A0A7C6U1K9-F1
#
_cell.length_a   1.000
_cell.length_b   1.000
_cell.length_c   1.000
_cell.angle_alpha   90.00
_cell.angle_beta   90.00
_cell.angle_gamma   90.00
#
_symmetry.space_group_name_H-M   'P 1'
#
loop_
_entity.id
_entity.type
_entity.pdbx_description
1 polymer ?
#
loop_
_entity_poly.entity_id
_entity_poly.type
_entity_poly.pdbx_seq_one_letter_code
_entity_poly.pdbx_strand_id
1 'polypeptide(L)'
;MGNIRRVKIADFAVLKKEGLLITIGLGSCVGIAMFDPVARVAGLAHILLADSSQFAKRDNLAKFADTAVPLTLEKMTSLGARHERIKAKIAGGSQLFSFKQNGESVGKRNVAAVMR
;
A
#
# COMPACT_ATOMS: atom_id res chain seq x y z
N MET A 1 4.65 25.73 0.64
CA MET A 1 4.84 24.34 0.16
C MET A 1 3.81 23.44 0.81
N GLY A 2 3.08 22.62 0.04
CA GLY A 2 2.18 21.62 0.61
C GLY A 2 2.93 20.57 1.44
N ASN A 3 2.26 19.95 2.40
CA ASN A 3 2.85 18.95 3.30
C ASN A 3 3.34 17.72 2.52
N ILE A 4 4.66 17.48 2.47
CA ILE A 4 5.25 16.30 1.83
C ILE A 4 5.47 15.23 2.90
N ARG A 5 4.82 14.07 2.75
CA ARG A 5 5.01 12.91 3.62
C ARG A 5 5.58 11.73 2.85
N ARG A 6 6.75 11.28 3.29
CA ARG A 6 7.42 10.08 2.78
C ARG A 6 6.88 8.85 3.50
N VAL A 7 6.38 7.88 2.74
CA VAL A 7 5.91 6.56 3.18
C VAL A 7 7.06 5.58 3.05
N LYS A 8 7.54 5.06 4.19
CA LYS A 8 8.66 4.12 4.27
C LYS A 8 8.20 2.70 3.93
N ILE A 9 9.14 1.76 3.82
CA ILE A 9 8.81 0.33 3.68
C ILE A 9 7.99 -0.12 4.89
N ALA A 10 6.92 -0.89 4.66
CA ALA A 10 6.01 -1.35 5.70
C ALA A 10 5.38 -0.18 6.49
N ASP A 11 4.91 0.83 5.78
CA ASP A 11 4.26 2.01 6.33
C ASP A 11 3.10 2.43 5.42
N PHE A 12 2.20 3.26 5.96
CA PHE A 12 1.17 3.92 5.19
C PHE A 12 0.92 5.34 5.70
N ALA A 13 0.36 6.16 4.82
CA ALA A 13 -0.02 7.52 5.16
C ALA A 13 -1.31 7.91 4.44
N VAL A 14 -2.06 8.80 5.09
CA VAL A 14 -3.23 9.42 4.50
C VAL A 14 -3.13 10.93 4.67
N LEU A 15 -3.47 11.68 3.64
CA LEU A 15 -3.57 13.14 3.64
C LEU A 15 -4.97 13.56 3.16
N LYS A 16 -5.41 14.74 3.62
CA LYS A 16 -6.65 15.38 3.18
C LYS A 16 -6.34 16.78 2.69
N LYS A 17 -7.06 17.22 1.65
CA LYS A 17 -6.94 18.52 0.98
C LYS A 17 -5.65 18.67 0.16
N GLU A 18 -4.53 18.96 0.80
CA GLU A 18 -3.29 19.35 0.13
C GLU A 18 -2.09 18.60 0.71
N GLY A 19 -1.12 18.30 -0.16
CA GLY A 19 0.11 17.63 0.19
C GLY A 19 0.50 16.56 -0.82
N LEU A 20 1.63 15.90 -0.54
CA LEU A 20 2.24 14.92 -1.43
C LEU A 20 2.64 13.69 -0.63
N LEU A 21 2.16 12.53 -1.05
CA LEU A 21 2.59 11.23 -0.54
C LEU A 21 3.63 10.65 -1.50
N ILE A 22 4.80 10.30 -0.97
CA ILE A 22 5.91 9.74 -1.77
C ILE A 22 6.37 8.45 -1.14
N THR A 23 6.58 7.42 -1.95
CA THR A 23 7.38 6.26 -1.56
C THR A 23 8.46 6.00 -2.60
N ILE A 24 9.58 5.43 -2.19
CA ILE A 24 10.77 5.26 -3.02
C ILE A 24 11.25 3.81 -2.89
N GLY A 25 11.83 3.27 -3.97
CA GLY A 25 12.49 1.97 -3.93
C GLY A 25 11.52 0.80 -3.84
N LEU A 26 10.53 0.75 -4.74
CA LEU A 26 9.47 -0.26 -4.68
C LEU A 26 9.96 -1.69 -5.01
N GLY A 27 10.90 -1.91 -5.94
CA GLY A 27 11.43 -3.27 -6.20
C GLY A 27 10.34 -4.35 -6.26
N SER A 28 10.49 -5.43 -5.47
CA SER A 28 9.47 -6.47 -5.27
C SER A 28 8.34 -6.10 -4.31
N CYS A 29 8.50 -5.04 -3.52
CA CYS A 29 7.40 -4.44 -2.76
C CYS A 29 6.38 -3.80 -3.71
N VAL A 30 5.19 -3.50 -3.18
CA VAL A 30 4.14 -2.84 -3.96
C VAL A 30 3.69 -1.58 -3.22
N GLY A 31 3.68 -0.47 -3.95
CA GLY A 31 3.07 0.77 -3.52
C GLY A 31 1.64 0.84 -4.05
N ILE A 32 0.66 1.06 -3.19
CA ILE A 32 -0.73 1.30 -3.58
C ILE A 32 -1.14 2.72 -3.20
N ALA A 33 -1.41 3.53 -4.21
CA ALA A 33 -1.93 4.89 -4.08
C ALA A 33 -3.44 4.88 -4.28
N MET A 34 -4.19 5.43 -3.34
CA MET A 34 -5.65 5.51 -3.35
C MET A 34 -6.11 6.96 -3.22
N PHE A 35 -7.17 7.34 -3.93
CA PHE A 35 -7.65 8.71 -3.92
C PHE A 35 -9.17 8.81 -4.09
N ASP A 36 -9.84 9.53 -3.18
CA ASP A 36 -11.22 10.00 -3.37
C ASP A 36 -11.18 11.46 -3.88
N PRO A 37 -11.62 11.72 -5.12
CA PRO A 37 -11.57 13.05 -5.73
C PRO A 37 -12.56 14.05 -5.12
N VAL A 38 -13.66 13.59 -4.53
CA VAL A 38 -14.69 14.46 -3.94
C VAL A 38 -14.27 14.87 -2.54
N ALA A 39 -13.90 13.90 -1.70
CA ALA A 39 -13.43 14.17 -0.34
C ALA A 39 -12.03 14.80 -0.30
N ARG A 40 -11.30 14.72 -1.42
CA ARG A 40 -9.87 15.08 -1.57
C ARG A 40 -9.02 14.41 -0.50
N VAL A 41 -9.19 13.10 -0.36
CA VAL A 41 -8.44 12.26 0.59
C VAL A 41 -7.57 11.31 -0.23
N ALA A 42 -6.28 11.31 0.05
CA ALA A 42 -5.29 10.45 -0.59
C ALA A 42 -4.66 9.50 0.44
N GLY A 43 -4.53 8.23 0.10
CA GLY A 43 -3.79 7.23 0.86
C GLY A 43 -2.65 6.66 0.04
N LEU A 44 -1.54 6.31 0.69
CA LEU A 44 -0.43 5.58 0.10
C LEU A 44 0.10 4.57 1.10
N ALA A 45 0.18 3.31 0.70
CA ALA A 45 0.83 2.25 1.47
C ALA A 45 1.98 1.64 0.70
N HIS A 46 3.08 1.32 1.40
CA HIS A 46 4.21 0.55 0.86
C HIS A 46 4.25 -0.82 1.50
N ILE A 47 3.80 -1.81 0.74
CA ILE A 47 3.57 -3.19 1.18
C ILE A 47 4.77 -4.05 0.83
N LEU A 48 5.29 -4.75 1.83
CA LEU A 48 6.45 -5.62 1.68
C LEU A 48 6.06 -7.07 1.36
N LEU A 49 4.96 -7.56 1.93
CA LEU A 49 4.54 -8.95 1.86
C LEU A 49 3.04 -9.10 1.57
N ALA A 50 2.65 -10.25 1.02
CA ALA A 50 1.29 -10.51 0.59
C ALA A 50 0.30 -10.77 1.74
N ASP A 51 0.73 -11.46 2.81
CA ASP A 51 -0.20 -12.08 3.76
C ASP A 51 0.41 -12.20 5.16
N SER A 52 -0.30 -11.66 6.16
CA SER A 52 0.09 -11.63 7.57
C SER A 52 -0.11 -12.96 8.31
N SER A 53 -0.94 -13.88 7.80
CA SER A 53 -1.25 -15.16 8.44
C SER A 53 -0.06 -16.12 8.49
N GLN A 54 0.91 -15.93 7.59
CA GLN A 54 2.15 -16.71 7.50
C GLN A 54 3.16 -16.37 8.62
N PHE A 55 2.85 -15.39 9.50
CA PHE A 55 3.75 -14.91 10.53
C PHE A 55 3.14 -15.03 11.92
N ALA A 56 3.87 -15.69 12.83
CA ALA A 56 3.45 -15.87 14.21
C ALA A 56 3.34 -14.55 14.99
N LYS A 57 4.13 -13.54 14.61
CA LYS A 57 4.09 -12.19 15.15
C LYS A 57 3.75 -11.19 14.06
N ARG A 58 2.69 -10.40 14.29
CA ARG A 58 2.20 -9.36 13.37
C ARG A 58 2.57 -7.96 13.89
N ASP A 59 3.86 -7.76 14.17
CA ASP A 59 4.35 -6.57 14.87
C ASP A 59 4.10 -5.26 14.09
N ASN A 60 3.98 -5.34 12.76
CA ASN A 60 3.63 -4.20 11.92
C ASN A 60 2.63 -4.61 10.83
N LEU A 61 1.38 -4.18 10.99
CA LEU A 61 0.29 -4.45 10.05
C LEU A 61 0.43 -3.69 8.72
N ALA A 62 1.21 -2.61 8.66
CA ALA A 62 1.45 -1.92 7.39
C ALA A 62 2.39 -2.70 6.45
N LYS A 63 3.00 -3.79 6.94
CA LYS A 63 3.89 -4.66 6.17
C LYS A 63 3.16 -5.52 5.13
N PHE A 64 1.92 -5.91 5.41
CA PHE A 64 1.21 -6.94 4.66
C PHE A 64 0.04 -6.39 3.86
N ALA A 65 -0.24 -6.94 2.68
CA ALA A 65 -1.31 -6.45 1.80
C ALA A 65 -2.70 -6.59 2.44
N ASP A 66 -2.96 -7.76 3.05
CA ASP A 66 -4.22 -8.11 3.72
C ASP A 66 -4.57 -7.17 4.88
N THR A 67 -3.60 -6.48 5.47
CA THR A 67 -3.81 -5.56 6.59
C THR A 67 -3.56 -4.11 6.23
N ALA A 68 -2.55 -3.78 5.43
CA ALA A 68 -2.22 -2.41 5.06
C ALA A 68 -3.27 -1.75 4.16
N VAL A 69 -3.88 -2.51 3.24
CA VAL A 69 -4.94 -1.98 2.36
C VAL A 69 -6.19 -1.62 3.17
N PRO A 70 -6.76 -2.51 4.01
CA PRO A 70 -7.89 -2.16 4.87
C PRO A 70 -7.58 -1.01 5.83
N LEU A 71 -6.41 -1.01 6.49
CA LEU A 71 -6.03 0.08 7.41
C LEU A 71 -5.94 1.44 6.71
N THR A 72 -5.42 1.47 5.48
CA THR A 72 -5.35 2.70 4.70
C THR A 72 -6.74 3.16 4.30
N LEU A 73 -7.61 2.25 3.85
CA LEU A 73 -9.00 2.55 3.52
C LEU A 73 -9.79 3.06 4.73
N GLU A 74 -9.68 2.39 5.88
CA GLU A 74 -10.31 2.81 7.14
C GLU A 74 -9.87 4.22 7.53
N LYS A 75 -8.57 4.51 7.41
CA LYS A 75 -8.07 5.85 7.69
C LYS A 75 -8.56 6.89 6.68
N MET A 76 -8.73 6.52 5.42
CA MET A 76 -9.30 7.39 4.40
C MET A 76 -10.78 7.67 4.66
N THR A 77 -11.57 6.66 4.99
CA THR A 77 -13.00 6.80 5.28
C THR A 77 -13.25 7.58 6.56
N SER A 78 -12.40 7.40 7.59
CA SER A 78 -12.43 8.24 8.80
C SER A 78 -12.21 9.73 8.52
N LEU A 79 -11.65 10.09 7.36
CA LEU A 79 -11.44 11.46 6.90
C LEU A 79 -12.50 11.93 5.89
N GLY A 80 -13.52 11.11 5.63
CA GLY A 80 -14.66 11.42 4.76
C GLY A 80 -14.57 10.86 3.34
N ALA A 81 -13.57 10.00 3.04
CA ALA A 81 -13.57 9.27 1.78
C ALA A 81 -14.72 8.25 1.73
N ARG A 82 -15.21 7.94 0.52
CA ARG A 82 -16.19 6.89 0.29
C ARG A 82 -15.61 5.81 -0.61
N HIS A 83 -15.75 4.55 -0.21
CA HIS A 83 -15.22 3.39 -0.95
C HIS A 83 -15.59 3.44 -2.44
N GLU A 84 -16.85 3.72 -2.74
CA GLU A 84 -17.38 3.79 -4.12
C GLU A 84 -16.69 4.83 -5.02
N ARG A 85 -16.00 5.82 -4.45
CA ARG A 85 -15.31 6.89 -5.19
C ARG A 85 -13.80 6.73 -5.22
N ILE A 86 -13.26 5.82 -4.41
CA ILE A 86 -11.81 5.63 -4.30
C ILE A 86 -11.30 5.01 -5.59
N LYS A 87 -10.32 5.67 -6.20
CA LYS A 87 -9.53 5.11 -7.30
C LYS A 87 -8.19 4.67 -6.76
N ALA A 88 -7.77 3.46 -7.09
CA ALA A 88 -6.46 2.92 -6.73
C ALA A 88 -5.53 2.84 -7.96
N LYS A 89 -4.25 3.07 -7.72
CA LYS A 89 -3.16 2.80 -8.67
C LYS A 89 -2.03 2.10 -7.93
N ILE A 90 -1.46 1.08 -8.55
CA ILE A 90 -0.36 0.31 -7.97
C ILE A 90 0.92 0.49 -8.78
N ALA A 91 2.07 0.37 -8.11
CA ALA A 91 3.40 0.34 -8.72
C ALA A 91 4.32 -0.60 -7.94
N GLY A 92 5.37 -1.11 -8.57
CA GLY A 92 6.29 -2.08 -7.97
C GLY A 92 5.99 -3.51 -8.42
N GLY A 93 6.23 -4.48 -7.54
CA GLY A 93 6.00 -5.90 -7.84
C GLY A 93 7.03 -6.49 -8.80
N SER A 94 8.20 -5.86 -8.94
CA SER A 94 9.27 -6.35 -9.80
C SER A 94 9.94 -7.60 -9.23
N GLN A 95 10.72 -8.26 -10.08
CA GLN A 95 11.54 -9.40 -9.68
C GLN A 95 13.00 -9.07 -9.95
N LEU A 96 13.69 -8.57 -8.93
CA LEU A 96 15.09 -8.17 -9.03
C LEU A 96 16.04 -9.39 -9.01
N PHE A 97 15.61 -10.51 -8.43
CA PHE A 97 16.41 -11.74 -8.33
C PHE A 97 15.60 -12.98 -8.70
N SER A 98 16.22 -13.92 -9.42
CA SER A 98 15.61 -15.18 -9.89
C SER A 98 15.68 -16.31 -8.84
N PHE A 99 15.41 -16.01 -7.57
CA PHE A 99 15.25 -17.06 -6.55
C PHE A 99 13.80 -17.59 -6.60
N LYS A 100 13.60 -18.71 -7.32
CA LYS A 100 12.31 -19.41 -7.37
C LYS A 100 12.09 -20.19 -6.07
N GLN A 101 11.51 -19.56 -5.07
CA GLN A 101 10.83 -20.27 -3.97
C GLN A 101 9.40 -20.54 -4.44
N ASN A 102 9.02 -21.80 -4.67
CA ASN A 102 7.66 -22.25 -5.03
C ASN A 102 7.07 -21.70 -6.36
N GLY A 103 7.92 -21.34 -7.33
CA GLY A 103 7.50 -21.06 -8.71
C GLY A 103 6.95 -19.65 -9.00
N GLU A 104 6.49 -18.91 -8.00
CA GLU A 104 5.99 -17.54 -8.15
C GLU A 104 6.81 -16.52 -7.34
N SER A 105 7.14 -15.38 -7.94
CA SER A 105 7.98 -14.37 -7.28
C SER A 105 7.25 -13.57 -6.23
N VAL A 106 7.99 -13.07 -5.23
CA VAL A 106 7.47 -12.21 -4.16
C VAL A 106 6.69 -11.02 -4.74
N GLY A 107 7.22 -10.39 -5.79
CA GLY A 107 6.56 -9.28 -6.47
C GLY A 107 5.18 -9.66 -7.04
N LYS A 108 5.08 -10.80 -7.76
CA LYS A 108 3.80 -11.28 -8.29
C LYS A 108 2.78 -11.58 -7.18
N ARG A 109 3.22 -12.25 -6.11
CA ARG A 109 2.38 -12.53 -4.94
C ARG A 109 1.86 -11.25 -4.29
N ASN A 110 2.71 -10.24 -4.13
CA ASN A 110 2.33 -8.95 -3.57
C ASN A 110 1.33 -8.21 -4.47
N VAL A 111 1.55 -8.19 -5.78
CA VAL A 111 0.63 -7.57 -6.75
C VAL A 111 -0.74 -8.25 -6.72
N ALA A 112 -0.76 -9.59 -6.74
CA ALA A 112 -2.00 -10.34 -6.66
C ALA A 112 -2.75 -10.04 -5.35
N ALA A 113 -2.04 -9.92 -4.23
CA ALA A 113 -2.66 -9.68 -2.93
C ALA A 113 -3.31 -8.28 -2.81
N VAL A 114 -2.72 -7.24 -3.42
CA VAL A 114 -3.33 -5.89 -3.40
C VAL A 114 -4.49 -5.70 -4.38
N MET A 115 -4.70 -6.66 -5.29
CA MET A 115 -5.79 -6.65 -6.27
C MET A 115 -7.01 -7.50 -5.85
N ARG A 116 -6.89 -8.25 -4.74
CA ARG A 116 -7.99 -9.05 -4.18
C ARG A 116 -8.98 -8.17 -3.44
#